data_AF-A0A6U4X940-F1
#
_entry.id   AF-A0A6U4X940-F1
#
_cell.length_a   1.000
_cell.length_b   1.000
_cell.length_c   1.000
_cell.angle_alpha   90.00
_cell.angle_beta   90.00
_cell.angle_gamma   90.00
#
_symmetry.space_group_name_H-M   'P 1'
#
loop_
_entity.id
_entity.type
_entity.pdbx_description
1 polymer ?
#
loop_
_entity_poly.entity_id
_entity_poly.type
_entity_poly.pdbx_seq_one_letter_code
_entity_poly.pdbx_strand_id
1 'polypeptide(L)'
;GSLTVVGEEARQFDPTAFTSAASPAQHTICDVRVRLPDGSTVQREFHRTASVRDVLHHALPSEEERAAKTLMITYPRRVFTEHDMDTSLGEAGLVPAATLVVTLRP
;
A
#
# COMPACT_ATOMS: atom_id res chain seq x y z
N GLY A 1 48.75 23.77 28.60
CA GLY A 1 47.58 24.26 27.85
C GLY A 1 47.30 23.23 26.79
N SER A 2 46.15 22.55 26.80
CA SER A 2 44.87 23.09 26.29
C SER A 2 45.09 23.54 24.84
N LEU A 3 44.47 22.93 23.84
CA LEU A 3 43.04 23.12 23.58
C LEU A 3 42.40 21.90 22.91
N THR A 4 41.23 21.57 23.44
CA THR A 4 40.19 20.65 22.99
C THR A 4 39.60 21.10 21.65
N VAL A 5 39.48 20.17 20.69
CA VAL A 5 38.52 20.30 19.57
C VAL A 5 37.37 19.36 19.87
N VAL A 6 36.33 19.91 20.47
CA VAL A 6 34.99 19.29 20.54
C VAL A 6 34.35 19.50 19.17
N GLY A 7 34.42 18.48 18.32
CA GLY A 7 33.62 18.39 17.10
C GLY A 7 32.20 18.03 17.49
N GLU A 8 31.32 19.01 17.38
CA GLU A 8 29.88 18.92 17.52
C GLU A 8 29.34 17.96 16.44
N GLU A 9 29.11 16.71 16.83
CA GLU A 9 28.41 15.69 16.02
C GLU A 9 26.96 16.16 15.84
N ALA A 10 26.78 17.03 14.86
CA ALA A 10 25.47 17.39 14.33
C ALA A 10 24.76 16.09 13.97
N ARG A 11 23.75 15.74 14.78
CA ARG A 11 22.80 14.67 14.48
C ARG A 11 22.31 14.87 13.05
N GLN A 12 22.82 14.04 12.16
CA GLN A 12 22.40 13.95 10.79
C GLN A 12 20.93 13.54 10.79
N PHE A 13 20.05 14.54 10.73
CA PHE A 13 18.76 14.35 10.10
C PHE A 13 19.07 14.35 8.61
N ASP A 14 18.90 13.20 7.97
CA ASP A 14 18.96 13.04 6.54
C ASP A 14 17.54 13.33 6.00
N PRO A 15 17.22 14.54 5.49
CA PRO A 15 16.00 14.74 4.72
C PRO A 15 16.22 14.30 3.26
N THR A 16 17.07 13.30 3.00
CA THR A 16 17.43 12.94 1.64
C THR A 16 16.47 11.87 1.13
N ALA A 17 15.63 12.33 0.20
CA ALA A 17 15.06 11.56 -0.90
C ALA A 17 13.85 10.67 -0.58
N PHE A 18 12.72 11.35 -0.34
CA PHE A 18 11.49 11.00 -1.08
C PHE A 18 11.70 11.30 -2.59
N THR A 19 12.63 10.60 -3.22
CA THR A 19 12.87 10.71 -4.66
C THR A 19 12.80 9.31 -5.24
N SER A 20 11.58 8.86 -5.53
CA SER A 20 11.39 8.00 -6.69
C SER A 20 10.75 8.86 -7.77
N ALA A 21 11.60 9.69 -8.38
CA ALA A 21 11.35 10.24 -9.70
C ALA A 21 11.45 9.07 -10.68
N ALA A 22 10.34 8.35 -10.88
CA ALA A 22 10.18 7.47 -12.02
C ALA A 22 9.41 8.24 -13.10
N SER A 23 10.01 8.25 -14.28
CA SER A 23 9.50 8.81 -15.53
C SER A 23 8.01 8.51 -15.76
N PRO A 24 7.28 9.27 -16.62
CA PRO A 24 5.92 8.90 -17.06
C PRO A 24 5.88 7.63 -17.93
N ALA A 25 6.86 6.74 -17.79
CA ALA A 25 6.90 5.43 -18.41
C ALA A 25 6.26 4.43 -17.45
N GLN A 26 4.95 4.22 -17.64
CA GLN A 26 4.22 3.02 -17.20
C GLN A 26 4.66 2.49 -15.83
N HIS A 27 4.13 3.05 -14.74
CA HIS A 27 4.28 2.42 -13.44
C HIS A 27 3.63 1.02 -13.50
N THR A 28 4.47 0.01 -13.69
CA THR A 28 4.08 -1.40 -13.69
C THR A 28 3.93 -1.92 -12.27
N ILE A 29 4.50 -1.22 -11.30
CA ILE A 29 4.42 -1.52 -9.88
C ILE A 29 3.49 -0.52 -9.19
N CYS A 30 2.67 -1.05 -8.28
CA CYS A 30 1.66 -0.35 -7.52
C CYS A 30 1.93 -0.62 -6.04
N ASP A 31 2.20 0.41 -5.25
CA ASP A 31 2.33 0.25 -3.81
C ASP A 31 0.95 0.21 -3.17
N VAL A 32 0.58 -0.94 -2.63
CA VAL A 32 -0.75 -1.18 -2.07
C VAL A 32 -0.64 -1.33 -0.56
N ARG A 33 -1.28 -0.41 0.14
CA ARG A 33 -1.42 -0.44 1.60
C ARG A 33 -2.82 -0.91 1.96
N VAL A 34 -2.90 -2.06 2.62
CA VAL A 34 -4.14 -2.65 3.12
C VAL A 34 -4.23 -2.47 4.62
N ARG A 35 -5.30 -1.84 5.09
CA ARG A 35 -5.58 -1.64 6.51
C ARG A 35 -6.58 -2.68 6.99
N LEU A 36 -6.16 -3.54 7.90
CA LEU A 36 -6.99 -4.58 8.52
C LEU A 36 -7.94 -3.95 9.56
N PRO A 37 -9.12 -4.56 9.80
CA PRO A 37 -10.04 -4.11 10.84
C PRO A 37 -9.47 -4.24 12.25
N ASP A 38 -8.45 -5.09 12.41
CA ASP A 38 -7.66 -5.25 13.64
C ASP A 38 -6.80 -4.02 13.96
N GLY A 39 -6.66 -3.08 13.01
CA GLY A 39 -5.81 -1.89 13.12
C GLY A 39 -4.43 -2.05 12.50
N SER A 40 -4.01 -3.29 12.26
CA SER A 40 -2.78 -3.63 11.53
C SER A 40 -2.84 -3.14 10.07
N THR A 41 -1.70 -2.71 9.53
CA THR A 41 -1.56 -2.32 8.12
C THR A 41 -0.51 -3.17 7.43
N VAL A 42 -0.87 -3.75 6.30
CA VAL A 42 0.01 -4.52 5.43
C VAL A 42 0.28 -3.69 4.19
N GLN A 43 1.55 -3.36 3.92
CA GLN A 43 1.95 -2.66 2.70
C GLN A 43 2.75 -3.62 1.83
N ARG A 44 2.38 -3.69 0.55
CA ARG A 44 3.03 -4.52 -0.45
C ARG A 44 2.98 -3.89 -1.83
N GLU A 45 4.03 -4.14 -2.58
CA GLU A 45 4.10 -3.79 -3.98
C GLU A 45 3.47 -4.91 -4.81
N PHE A 46 2.52 -4.53 -5.67
CA PHE A 46 1.87 -5.42 -6.60
C PHE A 46 2.07 -4.94 -8.03
N HIS A 47 1.98 -5.84 -8.99
CA HIS A 47 2.04 -5.47 -10.40
C HIS A 47 0.71 -4.81 -10.84
N ARG A 48 0.74 -3.91 -11.83
CA ARG A 48 -0.47 -3.28 -12.41
C ARG A 48 -1.47 -4.31 -12.93
N THR A 49 -0.95 -5.47 -13.37
CA THR A 49 -1.71 -6.62 -13.87
C THR A 49 -2.22 -7.54 -12.77
N ALA A 50 -1.85 -7.32 -11.51
CA ALA A 50 -2.37 -8.08 -10.38
C ALA A 50 -3.83 -7.70 -10.14
N SER A 51 -4.63 -8.67 -9.71
CA SER A 51 -6.04 -8.47 -9.40
C SER A 51 -6.24 -8.00 -7.96
N VAL A 52 -7.33 -7.30 -7.69
CA VAL A 52 -7.71 -6.91 -6.32
C VAL A 52 -7.88 -8.14 -5.41
N ARG A 53 -8.31 -9.27 -5.97
CA ARG A 53 -8.35 -10.57 -5.25
C ARG A 53 -6.99 -10.95 -4.66
N ASP A 54 -5.90 -10.77 -5.40
CA ASP A 54 -4.56 -11.16 -4.96
C ASP A 54 -4.13 -10.33 -3.73
N VAL A 55 -4.46 -9.04 -3.74
CA VAL A 55 -4.28 -8.15 -2.59
C VAL A 55 -5.04 -8.64 -1.37
N LEU A 56 -6.30 -9.06 -1.54
CA LEU A 56 -7.10 -9.60 -0.44
C LEU A 56 -6.52 -10.91 0.10
N HIS A 57 -6.05 -11.81 -0.78
CA HIS A 57 -5.41 -13.07 -0.38
C HIS A 57 -4.11 -12.82 0.39
N HIS A 58 -3.36 -11.79 0.02
CA HIS A 58 -2.15 -11.41 0.73
C HIS A 58 -2.46 -10.78 2.09
N ALA A 59 -3.51 -9.97 2.18
CA ALA A 59 -3.91 -9.31 3.41
C ALA A 59 -4.57 -10.26 4.43
N LEU A 60 -5.32 -11.26 3.93
CA LEU A 60 -6.05 -12.23 4.74
C LEU A 60 -5.65 -13.65 4.31
N PRO A 61 -4.78 -14.35 5.03
CA PRO A 61 -4.42 -15.73 4.69
C PRO A 61 -5.58 -16.70 4.93
N SER A 62 -6.48 -16.38 5.87
CA SER A 62 -7.62 -17.22 6.26
C SER A 62 -8.73 -17.18 5.21
N GLU A 63 -9.14 -18.35 4.70
CA GLU A 63 -10.22 -18.44 3.72
C GLU A 63 -11.58 -17.99 4.29
N GLU A 64 -11.85 -18.30 5.57
CA GLU A 64 -13.06 -17.85 6.27
C GLU A 64 -13.16 -16.33 6.33
N GLU A 65 -12.04 -15.65 6.59
CA GLU A 65 -12.00 -14.20 6.61
C GLU A 65 -12.19 -13.61 5.21
N ARG A 66 -11.62 -14.23 4.18
CA ARG A 66 -11.79 -13.80 2.77
C ARG A 66 -13.22 -13.98 2.26
N ALA A 67 -13.98 -14.92 2.82
CA ALA A 67 -15.39 -15.11 2.51
C ALA A 67 -16.27 -14.04 3.18
N ALA A 68 -15.96 -13.69 4.43
CA ALA A 68 -16.73 -12.73 5.22
C ALA A 68 -16.30 -11.26 5.05
N LYS A 69 -15.08 -11.01 4.55
CA LYS A 69 -14.48 -9.68 4.42
C LYS A 69 -14.23 -9.33 2.95
N THR A 70 -14.17 -8.03 2.68
CA THR A 70 -13.86 -7.46 1.38
C THR A 70 -12.95 -6.25 1.51
N LEU A 71 -12.43 -5.76 0.39
CA LEU A 71 -11.62 -4.54 0.31
C LEU A 71 -12.50 -3.33 0.03
N MET A 72 -12.11 -2.18 0.56
CA MET A 72 -12.74 -0.90 0.32
C MET A 72 -11.66 0.18 0.19
N ILE A 73 -11.72 1.01 -0.83
CA ILE A 73 -10.92 2.25 -0.89
C ILE A 73 -11.66 3.38 -0.17
N THR A 74 -10.92 4.28 0.47
CA THR A 74 -11.48 5.41 1.22
C THR A 74 -11.77 6.62 0.33
N TYR A 75 -11.05 6.80 -0.78
CA TYR A 75 -11.24 7.94 -1.67
C TYR A 75 -10.91 7.62 -3.15
N PRO A 76 -11.84 7.89 -4.09
CA PRO A 76 -13.28 7.98 -3.86
C PRO A 76 -13.76 6.69 -3.19
N ARG A 77 -14.65 6.79 -2.19
CA ARG A 77 -15.06 5.60 -1.43
C ARG A 77 -15.72 4.59 -2.36
N ARG A 78 -15.11 3.42 -2.51
CA ARG A 78 -15.61 2.29 -3.30
C ARG A 78 -15.36 1.01 -2.54
N VAL A 79 -16.41 0.22 -2.38
CA VAL A 79 -16.31 -1.14 -1.83
C VAL A 79 -16.12 -2.08 -3.01
N PHE A 80 -15.07 -2.88 -2.97
CA PHE A 80 -14.82 -3.91 -3.97
C PHE A 80 -15.81 -5.05 -3.73
N THR A 81 -16.54 -5.45 -4.76
CA THR A 81 -17.42 -6.62 -4.73
C THR A 81 -16.72 -7.79 -5.42
N GLU A 82 -17.33 -8.97 -5.43
CA GLU A 82 -16.77 -10.15 -6.11
C GLU A 82 -16.50 -9.92 -7.61
N HIS A 83 -17.26 -9.02 -8.25
CA HIS A 83 -16.98 -8.58 -9.62
C HIS A 83 -15.71 -7.72 -9.72
N ASP A 84 -15.46 -6.84 -8.76
CA ASP A 84 -14.28 -5.96 -8.74
C ASP A 84 -13.01 -6.74 -8.30
N MET A 85 -13.18 -7.88 -7.62
CA MET A 85 -12.06 -8.77 -7.25
C MET A 85 -11.27 -9.28 -8.48
N ASP A 86 -11.92 -9.43 -9.64
CA ASP A 86 -11.28 -9.81 -10.90
C ASP A 86 -10.61 -8.62 -11.61
N THR A 87 -10.91 -7.39 -11.17
CA THR A 87 -10.36 -6.17 -11.73
C THR A 87 -8.88 -6.03 -11.36
N SER A 88 -8.06 -5.70 -12.36
CA SER A 88 -6.64 -5.44 -12.16
C SER A 88 -6.41 -4.11 -11.44
N LEU A 89 -5.35 -4.00 -10.65
CA LEU A 89 -4.99 -2.76 -9.94
C LEU A 89 -4.87 -1.56 -10.90
N GLY A 90 -4.40 -1.81 -12.12
CA GLY A 90 -4.36 -0.83 -13.20
C GLY A 90 -5.72 -0.30 -13.65
N GLU A 91 -6.69 -1.19 -13.78
CA GLU A 91 -8.06 -0.86 -14.20
C GLU A 91 -8.84 -0.21 -13.06
N ALA A 92 -8.56 -0.61 -11.82
CA ALA A 92 -9.11 -0.02 -10.61
C ALA A 92 -8.53 1.39 -10.30
N GLY A 93 -7.50 1.83 -11.03
CA GLY A 93 -6.86 3.14 -10.82
C GLY A 93 -6.04 3.22 -9.52
N LEU A 94 -5.49 2.08 -9.06
CA LEU A 94 -4.74 1.95 -7.82
C LEU A 94 -3.23 2.22 -7.98
N VAL A 95 -2.83 2.70 -9.16
CA VAL A 95 -1.43 2.97 -9.57
C VAL A 95 -1.20 4.48 -9.54
N PRO A 96 -0.09 4.98 -8.97
CA PRO A 96 1.11 4.24 -8.51
C PRO A 96 1.05 3.75 -7.06
N ALA A 97 0.11 4.26 -6.26
CA ALA A 97 -0.08 3.84 -4.88
C ALA A 97 -1.57 3.85 -4.52
N ALA A 98 -1.99 2.90 -3.69
CA ALA A 98 -3.35 2.76 -3.24
C ALA A 98 -3.44 2.40 -1.77
N THR A 99 -4.47 2.94 -1.11
CA THR A 99 -4.83 2.55 0.26
C THR A 99 -6.19 1.89 0.27
N LEU A 100 -6.21 0.61 0.64
CA LEU A 100 -7.42 -0.17 0.83
C LEU A 100 -7.61 -0.47 2.31
N VAL A 101 -8.85 -0.72 2.69
CA VAL A 101 -9.27 -1.08 4.03
C VAL A 101 -10.07 -2.36 3.93
N VAL A 102 -9.73 -3.35 4.74
CA VAL A 102 -10.50 -4.57 4.88
C VAL A 102 -11.73 -4.24 5.73
N THR A 103 -12.90 -4.51 5.17
CA THR A 103 -14.20 -4.32 5.82
C THR A 103 -15.04 -5.58 5.69
N LEU A 104 -16.13 -5.69 6.44
CA LEU A 104 -17.06 -6.81 6.30
C LEU A 104 -17.77 -6.71 4.94
N ARG A 105 -18.05 -7.84 4.30
CA ARG A 105 -18.93 -7.84 3.13
C ARG A 105 -20.32 -7.31 3.56
N PRO A 106 -20.88 -6.33 2.82
CA PRO A 106 -22.25 -5.86 3.07
C PRO A 106 -23.29 -6.92 2.70
#